data_AF-A0A553JJI7-F1
#
_entry.id   AF-A0A553JJI7-F1
#
_cell.length_a   1.000
_cell.length_b   1.000
_cell.length_c   1.000
_cell.angle_alpha   90.00
_cell.angle_beta   90.00
_cell.angle_gamma   90.00
#
_symmetry.space_group_name_H-M   'P 1'
#
loop_
_entity.id
_entity.type
_entity.pdbx_description
1 polymer ?
#
loop_
_entity_poly.entity_id
_entity_poly.type
_entity_poly.pdbx_seq_one_letter_code
_entity_poly.pdbx_strand_id
1 'polypeptide(L)'
;MRQNILFICVLILLPLPSYAKEILRIFTWDGYVTSQDLITVNKQLKQQGYQIEAQVINLLASGPEQMFNVLRAGKTDISFLTLNYIKMQEEKTSKLLQVINTQSPRMPNYKNLKTELTQIPMGMSDKGMVYIPFGGGAYGIWANMNKLNKEELPISISDLWNEKWKGKLSLAKGQIQPNIALVMQSLDKPPFYIDDLIKAGKRREAITFVKNSAQKQTNLLYQQVRSFWDGTPNYDQELLLTSSYGVEIAEQNAQGGKWEYVYFNEGSTVWLDTINFAKHLSGTKLEAAEIVANYFIGKTVQTRLVNELGMVSTTNLVDNNPLLDNDPDFFSKQMFWQPYDKTADNIMDNMSDTAMEAYEHKAL
;
A
#
# COMPACT_ATOMS: atom_id res chain seq x y z
N MET A 1 29.16 11.93 -83.63
CA MET A 1 27.97 12.53 -82.97
C MET A 1 27.56 11.64 -81.79
N ARG A 2 27.21 12.28 -80.67
CA ARG A 2 27.24 11.78 -79.29
C ARG A 2 26.29 10.61 -78.99
N GLN A 3 26.80 9.62 -78.25
CA GLN A 3 26.03 8.61 -77.51
C GLN A 3 25.54 9.22 -76.18
N ASN A 4 24.23 9.24 -75.95
CA ASN A 4 23.63 9.63 -74.67
C ASN A 4 23.25 8.35 -73.91
N ILE A 5 24.01 8.03 -72.87
CA ILE A 5 23.68 7.00 -71.88
C ILE A 5 22.71 7.65 -70.88
N LEU A 6 21.47 7.20 -70.87
CA LEU A 6 20.46 7.64 -69.90
C LEU A 6 20.55 6.73 -68.66
N PHE A 7 21.16 7.23 -67.58
CA PHE A 7 21.18 6.58 -66.27
C PHE A 7 19.82 6.78 -65.59
N ILE A 8 19.02 5.72 -65.48
CA ILE A 8 17.79 5.71 -64.68
C ILE A 8 18.18 5.32 -63.24
N CYS A 9 18.27 6.31 -62.35
CA CYS A 9 18.38 6.08 -60.91
C CYS A 9 17.00 5.69 -60.36
N VAL A 10 16.80 4.39 -60.10
CA VAL A 10 15.65 3.89 -59.35
C VAL A 10 15.89 4.22 -57.86
N LEU A 11 15.20 5.25 -57.34
CA LEU A 11 15.13 5.49 -55.90
C LEU A 11 14.28 4.39 -55.25
N ILE A 12 14.95 3.43 -54.61
CA ILE A 12 14.29 2.46 -53.72
C ILE A 12 13.92 3.22 -52.44
N LEU A 13 12.66 3.69 -52.36
CA LEU A 13 12.04 4.12 -51.12
C LEU A 13 11.88 2.89 -50.22
N LEU A 14 12.90 2.59 -49.42
CA LEU A 14 12.79 1.62 -48.34
C LEU A 14 11.77 2.17 -47.33
N PRO A 15 10.67 1.45 -47.03
CA PRO A 15 9.77 1.85 -45.97
C PRO A 15 10.58 1.82 -44.67
N LEU A 16 10.77 2.98 -44.05
CA LEU A 16 11.28 3.04 -42.69
C LEU A 16 10.32 2.23 -41.82
N PRO A 17 10.77 1.18 -41.13
CA PRO A 17 9.92 0.48 -40.18
C PRO A 17 9.40 1.51 -39.18
N SER A 18 8.08 1.73 -39.19
CA SER A 18 7.39 2.40 -38.10
C SER A 18 7.49 1.46 -36.91
N TYR A 19 8.57 1.58 -36.14
CA TYR A 19 8.73 0.88 -34.89
C TYR A 19 7.72 1.47 -33.92
N ALA A 20 6.57 0.83 -33.79
CA ALA A 20 5.64 1.11 -32.71
C ALA A 20 6.41 0.96 -31.39
N LYS A 21 6.43 2.02 -30.57
CA LYS A 21 7.08 1.97 -29.27
C LYS A 21 6.43 0.86 -28.44
N GLU A 22 7.25 0.02 -27.83
CA GLU A 22 6.73 -0.96 -26.90
C GLU A 22 6.27 -0.27 -25.61
N ILE A 23 5.10 -0.66 -25.09
CA ILE A 23 4.56 -0.06 -23.86
C ILE A 23 4.97 -0.89 -22.65
N LEU A 24 5.58 -0.23 -21.67
CA LEU A 24 5.82 -0.73 -20.32
C LEU A 24 4.66 -0.31 -19.43
N ARG A 25 3.80 -1.27 -19.10
CA ARG A 25 2.52 -1.05 -18.43
C ARG A 25 2.71 -1.04 -16.92
N ILE A 26 2.30 0.05 -16.28
CA ILE A 26 2.36 0.25 -14.85
C ILE A 26 0.94 0.16 -14.28
N PHE A 27 0.76 -0.67 -13.26
CA PHE A 27 -0.50 -0.75 -12.51
C PHE A 27 -0.25 -0.33 -11.06
N THR A 28 -0.97 0.70 -10.60
CA THR A 28 -0.63 1.41 -9.37
C THR A 28 -1.87 1.89 -8.62
N TRP A 29 -1.68 2.20 -7.33
CA TRP A 29 -2.64 2.98 -6.55
C TRP A 29 -2.71 4.43 -7.05
N ASP A 30 -3.79 5.12 -6.70
CA ASP A 30 -3.94 6.53 -7.01
C ASP A 30 -2.82 7.37 -6.37
N GLY A 31 -2.41 8.45 -7.04
CA GLY A 31 -1.35 9.37 -6.55
C GLY A 31 0.10 8.84 -6.60
N TYR A 32 0.32 7.54 -6.75
CA TYR A 32 1.68 6.95 -6.68
C TYR A 32 2.53 7.29 -7.90
N VAL A 33 1.94 7.25 -9.09
CA VAL A 33 2.60 7.58 -10.36
C VAL A 33 1.92 8.78 -10.98
N THR A 34 2.63 9.90 -11.02
CA THR A 34 2.13 11.16 -11.58
C THR A 34 2.49 11.28 -13.06
N SER A 35 1.83 12.20 -13.77
CA SER A 35 2.22 12.55 -15.14
C SER A 35 3.66 13.07 -15.22
N GLN A 36 4.14 13.77 -14.19
CA GLN A 36 5.51 14.28 -14.14
C GLN A 36 6.54 13.15 -13.96
N ASP A 37 6.20 12.11 -13.19
CA ASP A 37 7.02 10.90 -13.08
C ASP A 37 7.16 10.24 -14.46
N LEU A 38 6.03 10.05 -15.17
CA LEU A 38 6.00 9.46 -16.52
C LEU A 38 6.83 10.28 -17.53
N ILE A 39 6.72 11.61 -17.52
CA ILE A 39 7.54 12.49 -18.37
C ILE A 39 9.03 12.26 -18.09
N THR A 40 9.40 12.17 -16.81
CA THR A 40 10.80 12.06 -16.38
C THR A 40 11.39 10.71 -16.78
N VAL A 41 10.71 9.60 -16.45
CA VAL A 41 11.19 8.26 -16.77
C VAL A 41 11.21 8.01 -18.28
N ASN A 42 10.21 8.49 -19.03
CA ASN A 42 10.19 8.33 -20.49
C ASN A 42 11.30 9.13 -21.19
N LYS A 43 11.64 10.32 -20.66
CA LYS A 43 12.82 11.06 -21.10
C LYS A 43 14.10 10.27 -20.83
N GLN A 44 14.23 9.70 -19.63
CA GLN A 44 15.39 8.89 -19.25
C GLN A 44 15.56 7.65 -20.13
N LEU A 45 14.48 6.89 -20.35
CA LEU A 45 14.47 5.72 -21.23
C LEU A 45 14.91 6.08 -22.65
N LYS A 46 14.35 7.16 -23.21
CA LYS A 46 14.72 7.65 -24.55
C LYS A 46 16.19 8.06 -24.63
N GLN A 47 16.71 8.77 -23.63
CA GLN A 47 18.13 9.19 -23.59
C GLN A 47 19.09 7.99 -23.50
N GLN A 48 18.66 6.90 -22.88
CA GLN A 48 19.42 5.65 -22.78
C GLN A 48 19.20 4.71 -23.98
N GLY A 49 18.46 5.14 -25.00
CA GLY A 49 18.27 4.39 -26.25
C GLY A 49 17.13 3.38 -26.24
N TYR A 50 16.31 3.33 -25.18
CA TYR A 50 15.16 2.42 -25.11
C TYR A 50 14.01 2.91 -25.98
N GLN A 51 13.50 2.04 -26.87
CA GLN A 51 12.28 2.28 -27.67
C GLN A 51 11.02 1.84 -26.90
N ILE A 52 10.98 2.18 -25.61
CA ILE A 52 9.93 1.78 -24.67
C ILE A 52 9.33 3.02 -24.04
N GLU A 53 8.00 3.02 -23.87
CA GLU A 53 7.26 4.06 -23.19
C GLU A 53 6.54 3.49 -21.96
N ALA A 54 6.86 4.01 -20.78
CA ALA A 54 6.17 3.74 -19.54
C ALA A 54 4.82 4.45 -19.51
N GLN A 55 3.76 3.71 -19.21
CA GLN A 55 2.39 4.23 -19.10
C GLN A 55 1.64 3.55 -17.96
N VAL A 56 0.87 4.34 -17.20
CA VAL A 56 -0.11 3.79 -16.26
C VAL A 56 -1.30 3.24 -17.05
N ILE A 57 -1.73 2.01 -16.75
CA ILE A 57 -2.90 1.43 -17.41
C ILE A 57 -4.17 2.20 -17.02
N ASN A 58 -5.19 2.20 -17.88
CA ASN A 58 -6.46 2.87 -17.62
C ASN A 58 -7.35 2.08 -16.63
N LEU A 59 -6.78 1.82 -15.44
CA LEU A 59 -7.39 1.15 -14.30
C LEU A 59 -6.49 1.44 -13.09
N LEU A 60 -7.06 1.99 -12.02
CA LEU A 60 -6.37 2.16 -10.74
C LEU A 60 -6.61 0.97 -9.83
N ALA A 61 -5.64 0.71 -8.95
CA ALA A 61 -5.71 -0.38 -8.02
C ALA A 61 -6.70 -0.10 -6.89
N SER A 62 -7.49 -1.13 -6.52
CA SER A 62 -8.52 -1.03 -5.49
C SER A 62 -8.52 -2.19 -4.50
N GLY A 63 -7.62 -3.17 -4.63
CA GLY A 63 -7.53 -4.29 -3.70
C GLY A 63 -6.84 -5.55 -4.24
N PRO A 64 -6.65 -6.58 -3.39
CA PRO A 64 -5.81 -7.74 -3.68
C PRO A 64 -6.33 -8.60 -4.82
N GLU A 65 -7.66 -8.79 -4.91
CA GLU A 65 -8.26 -9.63 -5.96
C GLU A 65 -8.12 -8.99 -7.34
N GLN A 66 -8.40 -7.69 -7.45
CA GLN A 66 -8.25 -6.94 -8.69
C GLN A 66 -6.78 -6.97 -9.16
N MET A 67 -5.85 -6.73 -8.23
CA MET A 67 -4.41 -6.80 -8.52
C MET A 67 -3.97 -8.17 -9.01
N PHE A 68 -4.41 -9.24 -8.35
CA PHE A 68 -4.16 -10.60 -8.82
C PHE A 68 -4.73 -10.83 -10.23
N ASN A 69 -5.95 -10.37 -10.51
CA ASN A 69 -6.60 -10.57 -11.80
C ASN A 69 -5.88 -9.84 -12.94
N VAL A 70 -5.41 -8.61 -12.71
CA VAL A 70 -4.64 -7.82 -13.69
C VAL A 70 -3.29 -8.50 -13.99
N LEU A 71 -2.58 -8.96 -12.96
CA LEU A 71 -1.31 -9.70 -13.10
C LEU A 71 -1.53 -11.02 -13.87
N ARG A 72 -2.52 -11.81 -13.46
CA ARG A 72 -2.85 -13.10 -14.08
C ARG A 72 -3.21 -12.96 -15.56
N ALA A 73 -3.90 -11.88 -15.92
CA ALA A 73 -4.28 -11.60 -17.30
C ALA A 73 -3.11 -11.08 -18.17
N GLY A 74 -1.90 -10.93 -17.61
CA GLY A 74 -0.74 -10.39 -18.31
C GLY A 74 -0.92 -8.94 -18.77
N LYS A 75 -1.79 -8.17 -18.09
CA LYS A 75 -2.16 -6.79 -18.46
C LYS A 75 -1.26 -5.72 -17.85
N THR A 76 -0.34 -6.10 -16.98
CA THR A 76 0.62 -5.19 -16.34
C THR A 76 2.04 -5.76 -16.44
N ASP A 77 3.04 -4.89 -16.44
CA ASP A 77 4.45 -5.26 -16.39
C ASP A 77 5.06 -4.92 -15.03
N ILE A 78 4.74 -3.74 -14.49
CA ILE A 78 5.12 -3.28 -13.14
C ILE A 78 3.85 -3.10 -12.31
N SER A 79 3.82 -3.63 -11.10
CA SER A 79 2.71 -3.39 -10.16
C SER A 79 3.19 -2.75 -8.85
N PHE A 80 2.32 -1.95 -8.23
CA PHE A 80 2.51 -1.47 -6.86
C PHE A 80 1.61 -2.26 -5.91
N LEU A 81 2.07 -3.42 -5.44
CA LEU A 81 1.28 -4.28 -4.53
C LEU A 81 1.53 -3.90 -3.08
N THR A 82 0.48 -3.97 -2.24
CA THR A 82 0.67 -4.09 -0.79
C THR A 82 1.34 -5.42 -0.47
N LEU A 83 2.35 -5.38 0.39
CA LEU A 83 3.29 -6.48 0.65
C LEU A 83 2.57 -7.79 1.00
N ASN A 84 1.51 -7.73 1.81
CA ASN A 84 0.77 -8.92 2.22
C ASN A 84 0.08 -9.62 1.04
N TYR A 85 -0.30 -8.89 -0.01
CA TYR A 85 -0.99 -9.46 -1.18
C TYR A 85 -0.12 -10.45 -1.95
N ILE A 86 1.20 -10.40 -1.78
CA ILE A 86 2.15 -11.32 -2.42
C ILE A 86 1.89 -12.76 -1.96
N LYS A 87 1.61 -12.97 -0.66
CA LYS A 87 1.42 -14.29 -0.04
C LYS A 87 -0.03 -14.66 0.27
N MET A 88 -0.98 -13.73 0.10
CA MET A 88 -2.40 -14.04 0.25
C MET A 88 -2.83 -15.21 -0.65
N GLN A 89 -3.81 -15.99 -0.16
CA GLN A 89 -4.48 -17.05 -0.92
C GLN A 89 -3.48 -18.04 -1.56
N GLU A 90 -2.70 -18.71 -0.70
CA GLU A 90 -1.73 -19.75 -1.11
C GLU A 90 -0.67 -19.25 -2.10
N GLU A 91 -0.24 -18.00 -1.89
CA GLU A 91 0.83 -17.35 -2.65
C GLU A 91 0.56 -17.34 -4.17
N LYS A 92 -0.71 -17.29 -4.57
CA LYS A 92 -1.09 -17.28 -5.99
C LYS A 92 -0.48 -16.09 -6.74
N THR A 93 -0.30 -14.95 -6.06
CA THR A 93 0.28 -13.73 -6.63
C THR A 93 1.80 -13.88 -6.79
N SER A 94 2.52 -14.40 -5.80
CA SER A 94 3.99 -14.59 -5.88
C SER A 94 4.41 -15.42 -7.10
N LYS A 95 3.59 -16.42 -7.49
CA LYS A 95 3.83 -17.28 -8.66
C LYS A 95 3.80 -16.54 -10.00
N LEU A 96 3.22 -15.33 -10.03
CA LEU A 96 3.09 -14.43 -11.18
C LEU A 96 4.15 -13.32 -11.20
N LEU A 97 5.01 -13.26 -10.18
CA LEU A 97 6.08 -12.28 -10.07
C LEU A 97 7.43 -12.92 -10.41
N GLN A 98 8.41 -12.10 -10.80
CA GLN A 98 9.80 -12.53 -10.93
C GLN A 98 10.66 -12.02 -9.77
N VAL A 99 11.78 -12.71 -9.56
CA VAL A 99 12.79 -12.33 -8.58
C VAL A 99 13.45 -11.02 -9.00
N ILE A 100 13.66 -10.13 -8.04
CA ILE A 100 14.32 -8.85 -8.25
C ILE A 100 15.83 -9.04 -8.24
N ASN A 101 16.50 -8.55 -9.29
CA ASN A 101 17.95 -8.43 -9.29
C ASN A 101 18.40 -7.21 -8.50
N THR A 102 18.63 -7.38 -7.19
CA THR A 102 19.03 -6.29 -6.28
C THR A 102 20.41 -5.70 -6.58
N GLN A 103 21.19 -6.36 -7.44
CA GLN A 103 22.51 -5.91 -7.90
C GLN A 103 22.50 -5.35 -9.32
N SER A 104 21.31 -5.12 -9.90
CA SER A 104 21.23 -4.55 -11.25
C SER A 104 21.97 -3.20 -11.30
N PRO A 105 22.87 -2.99 -12.28
CA PRO A 105 23.52 -1.70 -12.47
C PRO A 105 22.53 -0.60 -12.86
N ARG A 106 21.29 -0.96 -13.23
CA ARG A 106 20.20 -0.05 -13.58
C ARG A 106 19.41 0.42 -12.35
N MET A 107 19.64 -0.19 -11.19
CA MET A 107 19.02 0.17 -9.91
C MET A 107 20.01 0.67 -8.85
N PRO A 108 20.85 1.68 -9.12
CA PRO A 108 21.85 2.17 -8.18
C PRO A 108 21.26 2.72 -6.87
N ASN A 109 19.98 3.12 -6.83
CA ASN A 109 19.31 3.60 -5.62
C ASN A 109 18.92 2.46 -4.67
N TYR A 110 18.89 1.20 -5.13
CA TYR A 110 18.47 0.05 -4.33
C TYR A 110 19.30 -0.09 -3.05
N LYS A 111 20.61 0.18 -3.13
CA LYS A 111 21.53 0.12 -1.98
C LYS A 111 21.19 1.09 -0.84
N ASN A 112 20.36 2.10 -1.11
CA ASN A 112 19.96 3.10 -0.12
C ASN A 112 18.65 2.74 0.58
N LEU A 113 17.98 1.66 0.14
CA LEU A 113 16.78 1.16 0.81
C LEU A 113 17.13 0.66 2.22
N LYS A 114 16.18 0.84 3.13
CA LYS A 114 16.25 0.37 4.51
C LYS A 114 16.28 -1.15 4.54
N THR A 115 17.33 -1.73 5.12
CA THR A 115 17.58 -3.18 5.11
C THR A 115 16.41 -3.96 5.70
N GLU A 116 15.86 -3.47 6.80
CA GLU A 116 14.72 -4.04 7.52
C GLU A 116 13.46 -4.16 6.64
N LEU A 117 13.29 -3.27 5.66
CA LEU A 117 12.15 -3.29 4.73
C LEU A 117 12.41 -4.15 3.50
N THR A 118 13.67 -4.47 3.17
CA THR A 118 14.01 -5.36 2.04
C THR A 118 14.02 -6.84 2.42
N GLN A 119 13.96 -7.16 3.72
CA GLN A 119 14.12 -8.54 4.23
C GLN A 119 12.85 -9.09 4.88
N ILE A 120 11.68 -8.56 4.54
CA ILE A 120 10.41 -9.04 5.10
C ILE A 120 10.03 -10.38 4.46
N PRO A 121 9.82 -11.46 5.25
CA PRO A 121 9.54 -12.80 4.72
C PRO A 121 8.32 -12.87 3.80
N MET A 122 7.33 -12.01 4.01
CA MET A 122 6.09 -11.97 3.21
C MET A 122 6.32 -11.56 1.75
N GLY A 123 7.44 -10.91 1.44
CA GLY A 123 7.83 -10.59 0.06
C GLY A 123 8.79 -11.60 -0.58
N MET A 124 9.04 -12.74 0.07
CA MET A 124 9.96 -13.78 -0.43
C MET A 124 9.19 -14.91 -1.12
N SER A 125 9.72 -15.35 -2.26
CA SER A 125 9.37 -16.64 -2.89
C SER A 125 10.46 -17.67 -2.64
N ASP A 126 10.22 -18.94 -2.97
CA ASP A 126 11.24 -20.00 -2.91
C ASP A 126 12.50 -19.70 -3.74
N LYS A 127 12.39 -18.80 -4.72
CA LYS A 127 13.49 -18.41 -5.63
C LYS A 127 14.20 -17.13 -5.20
N GLY A 128 13.70 -16.45 -4.18
CA GLY A 128 14.21 -15.15 -3.72
C GLY A 128 13.13 -14.07 -3.65
N MET A 129 13.59 -12.84 -3.42
CA MET A 129 12.76 -11.67 -3.20
C MET A 129 12.03 -11.22 -4.48
N VAL A 130 10.72 -11.00 -4.40
CA VAL A 130 9.86 -10.63 -5.55
C VAL A 130 9.30 -9.21 -5.46
N TYR A 131 9.94 -8.34 -4.69
CA TYR A 131 9.47 -6.99 -4.41
C TYR A 131 10.61 -6.00 -4.19
N ILE A 132 10.32 -4.72 -4.36
CA ILE A 132 11.16 -3.59 -3.95
C ILE A 132 10.30 -2.71 -3.04
N PRO A 133 10.70 -2.40 -1.79
CA PRO A 133 9.98 -1.48 -0.93
C PRO A 133 9.74 -0.12 -1.60
N PHE A 134 8.48 0.32 -1.69
CA PHE A 134 8.15 1.63 -2.27
C PHE A 134 7.88 2.67 -1.19
N GLY A 135 6.92 2.41 -0.31
CA GLY A 135 6.47 3.34 0.71
C GLY A 135 5.35 2.68 1.51
N GLY A 136 5.12 3.13 2.73
CA GLY A 136 4.09 2.54 3.57
C GLY A 136 3.51 3.52 4.56
N GLY A 137 2.70 3.02 5.47
CA GLY A 137 2.06 3.83 6.50
C GLY A 137 1.41 2.95 7.54
N ALA A 138 0.67 3.58 8.44
CA ALA A 138 -0.20 2.88 9.38
C ALA A 138 -1.66 3.06 8.98
N TYR A 139 -2.46 2.06 9.28
CA TYR A 139 -3.84 2.35 9.62
C TYR A 139 -3.86 2.80 11.08
N GLY A 140 -3.85 4.12 11.26
CA GLY A 140 -3.75 4.75 12.57
C GLY A 140 -4.95 5.62 12.88
N ILE A 141 -5.02 6.06 14.13
CA ILE A 141 -5.98 7.07 14.58
C ILE A 141 -5.31 8.45 14.50
N TRP A 142 -6.04 9.42 13.97
CA TRP A 142 -5.64 10.80 13.83
C TRP A 142 -6.58 11.68 14.65
N ALA A 143 -6.02 12.63 15.39
CA ALA A 143 -6.75 13.50 16.30
C ALA A 143 -6.84 14.92 15.76
N ASN A 144 -8.01 15.54 15.94
CA ASN A 144 -8.25 16.92 15.57
C ASN A 144 -7.70 17.88 16.64
N MET A 145 -6.47 18.35 16.45
CA MET A 145 -5.77 19.25 17.37
C MET A 145 -6.25 20.71 17.30
N ASN A 146 -7.22 21.03 16.44
CA ASN A 146 -7.97 22.29 16.58
C ASN A 146 -9.01 22.22 17.72
N LYS A 147 -9.34 21.00 18.18
CA LYS A 147 -10.36 20.74 19.20
C LYS A 147 -9.83 20.01 20.44
N LEU A 148 -8.70 19.33 20.29
CA LEU A 148 -8.03 18.57 21.33
C LEU A 148 -6.65 19.15 21.62
N ASN A 149 -6.20 18.93 22.84
CA ASN A 149 -4.83 19.17 23.28
C ASN A 149 -4.09 17.84 23.47
N LYS A 150 -2.76 17.89 23.60
CA LYS A 150 -1.92 16.67 23.69
C LYS A 150 -2.28 15.79 24.89
N GLU A 151 -2.69 16.40 26.00
CA GLU A 151 -3.05 15.73 27.24
C GLU A 151 -4.40 14.97 27.15
N GLU A 152 -5.23 15.31 26.17
CA GLU A 152 -6.55 14.70 25.98
C GLU A 152 -6.51 13.46 25.08
N LEU A 153 -5.42 13.27 24.35
CA LEU A 153 -5.23 12.17 23.41
C LEU A 153 -5.30 10.81 24.10
N PRO A 154 -5.88 9.79 23.45
CA PRO A 154 -5.81 8.43 23.98
C PRO A 154 -4.37 7.92 23.85
N ILE A 155 -3.88 7.26 24.90
CA ILE A 155 -2.50 6.75 24.97
C ILE A 155 -2.44 5.22 24.80
N SER A 156 -3.58 4.54 25.01
CA SER A 156 -3.78 3.12 24.76
C SER A 156 -4.92 2.92 23.78
N ILE A 157 -4.85 1.87 22.96
CA ILE A 157 -5.97 1.47 22.09
C ILE A 157 -7.23 1.20 22.92
N SER A 158 -7.09 0.68 24.14
CA SER A 158 -8.23 0.45 25.04
C SER A 158 -8.96 1.74 25.43
N ASP A 159 -8.29 2.90 25.38
CA ASP A 159 -8.91 4.19 25.67
C ASP A 159 -10.02 4.53 24.68
N LEU A 160 -9.99 4.00 23.44
CA LEU A 160 -11.02 4.24 22.42
C LEU A 160 -12.42 3.77 22.86
N TRP A 161 -12.51 2.91 23.88
CA TRP A 161 -13.77 2.45 24.47
C TRP A 161 -14.28 3.34 25.60
N ASN A 162 -13.55 4.39 25.97
CA ASN A 162 -14.00 5.34 26.99
C ASN A 162 -15.19 6.16 26.46
N GLU A 163 -16.19 6.40 27.31
CA GLU A 163 -17.40 7.17 26.98
C GLU A 163 -17.07 8.57 26.41
N LYS A 164 -15.92 9.16 26.77
CA LYS A 164 -15.47 10.45 26.20
C LYS A 164 -15.33 10.44 24.67
N TRP A 165 -15.09 9.29 24.05
CA TRP A 165 -14.92 9.16 22.60
C TRP A 165 -16.18 8.74 21.86
N LYS A 166 -17.28 8.49 22.58
CA LYS A 166 -18.52 8.02 21.99
C LYS A 166 -19.09 9.01 20.99
N GLY A 167 -19.33 8.54 19.77
CA GLY A 167 -19.81 9.37 18.68
C GLY A 167 -18.80 10.42 18.22
N LYS A 168 -17.50 10.26 18.55
CA LYS A 168 -16.40 11.17 18.19
C LYS A 168 -15.31 10.52 17.34
N LEU A 169 -15.43 9.23 17.07
CA LEU A 169 -14.51 8.42 16.26
C LEU A 169 -15.16 8.01 14.94
N SER A 170 -14.41 8.05 13.84
CA SER A 170 -14.77 7.39 12.58
C SER A 170 -13.81 6.26 12.23
N LEU A 171 -14.34 5.18 11.65
CA LEU A 171 -13.57 4.00 11.22
C LEU A 171 -13.80 3.67 9.74
N ALA A 172 -12.89 2.92 9.13
CA ALA A 172 -13.06 2.43 7.76
C ALA A 172 -14.16 1.38 7.68
N LYS A 173 -14.92 1.38 6.57
CA LYS A 173 -15.88 0.33 6.20
C LYS A 173 -15.29 -0.69 5.23
N GLY A 174 -14.46 -0.24 4.28
CA GLY A 174 -13.99 -1.05 3.14
C GLY A 174 -12.90 -2.08 3.47
N GLN A 175 -12.12 -1.85 4.54
CA GLN A 175 -11.15 -2.83 5.07
C GLN A 175 -11.38 -2.95 6.58
N ILE A 176 -11.93 -4.09 7.00
CA ILE A 176 -12.35 -4.32 8.39
C ILE A 176 -11.22 -4.87 9.26
N GLN A 177 -10.23 -5.52 8.66
CA GLN A 177 -9.14 -6.21 9.36
C GLN A 177 -8.32 -5.24 10.23
N PRO A 178 -8.03 -4.01 9.80
CA PRO A 178 -7.39 -3.02 10.66
C PRO A 178 -8.26 -2.59 11.87
N ASN A 179 -9.59 -2.54 11.73
CA ASN A 179 -10.49 -2.30 12.87
C ASN A 179 -10.46 -3.48 13.85
N ILE A 180 -10.44 -4.72 13.34
CA ILE A 180 -10.33 -5.91 14.17
C ILE A 180 -8.97 -5.96 14.87
N ALA A 181 -7.89 -5.47 14.26
CA ALA A 181 -6.60 -5.35 14.93
C ALA A 181 -6.65 -4.43 16.16
N LEU A 182 -7.35 -3.28 16.08
CA LEU A 182 -7.60 -2.43 17.26
C LEU A 182 -8.35 -3.20 18.35
N VAL A 183 -9.34 -4.02 17.98
CA VAL A 183 -10.07 -4.88 18.93
C VAL A 183 -9.13 -5.88 19.60
N MET A 184 -8.26 -6.55 18.84
CA MET A 184 -7.28 -7.50 19.38
C MET A 184 -6.34 -6.81 20.38
N GLN A 185 -5.75 -5.68 19.99
CA GLN A 185 -4.84 -4.94 20.85
C GLN A 185 -5.52 -4.43 22.12
N SER A 186 -6.79 -3.98 22.04
CA SER A 186 -7.57 -3.58 23.22
C SER A 186 -7.82 -4.72 24.22
N LEU A 187 -7.73 -5.98 23.76
CA LEU A 187 -7.88 -7.20 24.55
C LEU A 187 -6.53 -7.79 25.00
N ASP A 188 -5.43 -7.02 24.88
CA ASP A 188 -4.06 -7.46 25.17
C ASP A 188 -3.70 -8.73 24.37
N LYS A 189 -4.01 -8.70 23.07
CA LYS A 189 -3.64 -9.72 22.09
C LYS A 189 -2.82 -9.10 20.95
N PRO A 190 -1.96 -9.90 20.29
CA PRO A 190 -1.33 -9.48 19.04
C PRO A 190 -2.38 -9.01 18.02
N PRO A 191 -2.08 -8.01 17.17
CA PRO A 191 -3.06 -7.43 16.24
C PRO A 191 -3.69 -8.45 15.28
N PHE A 192 -2.98 -9.55 14.99
CA PHE A 192 -3.42 -10.58 14.03
C PHE A 192 -3.78 -11.91 14.70
N TYR A 193 -4.10 -11.89 16.01
CA TYR A 193 -4.27 -13.09 16.83
C TYR A 193 -5.26 -14.14 16.26
N ILE A 194 -6.38 -13.71 15.66
CA ILE A 194 -7.34 -14.64 15.02
C ILE A 194 -6.67 -15.38 13.86
N ASP A 195 -5.95 -14.66 12.99
CA ASP A 195 -5.22 -15.24 11.85
C ASP A 195 -4.10 -16.17 12.32
N ASP A 196 -3.35 -15.79 13.34
CA ASP A 196 -2.30 -16.62 13.95
C ASP A 196 -2.85 -17.95 14.46
N LEU A 197 -4.01 -17.93 15.14
CA LEU A 197 -4.67 -19.16 15.60
C LEU A 197 -5.11 -20.04 14.43
N ILE A 198 -5.66 -19.46 13.37
CA ILE A 198 -6.07 -20.22 12.19
C ILE A 198 -4.86 -20.87 11.52
N LYS A 199 -3.78 -20.11 11.28
CA LYS A 199 -2.53 -20.61 10.69
C LYS A 199 -1.87 -21.69 11.55
N ALA A 200 -2.02 -21.63 12.87
CA ALA A 200 -1.55 -22.66 13.79
C ALA A 200 -2.49 -23.90 13.87
N GLY A 201 -3.55 -23.97 13.07
CA GLY A 201 -4.52 -25.07 13.10
C GLY A 201 -5.46 -25.04 14.32
N LYS A 202 -5.50 -23.95 15.07
CA LYS A 202 -6.25 -23.78 16.33
C LYS A 202 -7.64 -23.16 16.10
N ARG A 203 -8.35 -23.59 15.06
CA ARG A 203 -9.66 -23.02 14.66
C ARG A 203 -10.69 -22.97 15.79
N ARG A 204 -10.76 -24.00 16.63
CA ARG A 204 -11.69 -24.05 17.77
C ARG A 204 -11.36 -23.02 18.84
N GLU A 205 -10.08 -22.73 19.07
CA GLU A 205 -9.64 -21.69 19.99
C GLU A 205 -10.04 -20.31 19.45
N ALA A 206 -9.82 -20.06 18.14
CA ALA A 206 -10.25 -18.82 17.49
C ALA A 206 -11.76 -18.59 17.62
N ILE A 207 -12.58 -19.59 17.30
CA ILE A 207 -14.05 -19.49 17.42
C ILE A 207 -14.47 -19.24 18.88
N THR A 208 -13.85 -19.93 19.84
CA THR A 208 -14.16 -19.76 21.26
C THR A 208 -13.80 -18.36 21.74
N PHE A 209 -12.63 -17.85 21.34
CA PHE A 209 -12.19 -16.49 21.65
C PHE A 209 -13.12 -15.43 21.06
N VAL A 210 -13.54 -15.60 19.80
CA VAL A 210 -14.49 -14.69 19.15
C VAL A 210 -15.81 -14.65 19.90
N LYS A 211 -16.39 -15.83 20.19
CA LYS A 211 -17.66 -15.96 20.91
C LYS A 211 -17.61 -15.33 22.31
N ASN A 212 -16.51 -15.55 23.04
CA ASN A 212 -16.44 -15.17 24.46
C ASN A 212 -15.95 -13.73 24.67
N SER A 213 -15.19 -13.16 23.73
CA SER A 213 -14.48 -11.90 23.96
C SER A 213 -14.54 -10.98 22.75
N ALA A 214 -13.99 -11.40 21.60
CA ALA A 214 -13.76 -10.48 20.49
C ALA A 214 -15.05 -9.87 19.93
N GLN A 215 -16.11 -10.67 19.74
CA GLN A 215 -17.37 -10.15 19.18
C GLN A 215 -17.96 -9.03 20.06
N LYS A 216 -17.99 -9.24 21.38
CA LYS A 216 -18.50 -8.23 22.32
C LYS A 216 -17.68 -6.95 22.21
N GLN A 217 -16.36 -7.08 22.14
CA GLN A 217 -15.47 -5.93 22.05
C GLN A 217 -15.61 -5.18 20.72
N THR A 218 -15.77 -5.89 19.60
CA THR A 218 -16.10 -5.29 18.28
C THR A 218 -17.43 -4.55 18.33
N ASN A 219 -18.48 -5.15 18.89
CA ASN A 219 -19.79 -4.50 19.02
C ASN A 219 -19.69 -3.21 19.85
N LEU A 220 -18.90 -3.21 20.92
CA LEU A 220 -18.69 -2.02 21.74
C LEU A 220 -17.92 -0.95 20.98
N LEU A 221 -16.89 -1.31 20.20
CA LEU A 221 -16.15 -0.36 19.37
C LEU A 221 -17.10 0.34 18.39
N TYR A 222 -17.92 -0.44 17.68
CA TYR A 222 -18.80 0.11 16.65
C TYR A 222 -19.88 1.02 17.25
N GLN A 223 -20.26 0.79 18.51
CA GLN A 223 -21.13 1.71 19.25
C GLN A 223 -20.44 3.02 19.68
N GLN A 224 -19.10 3.06 19.73
CA GLN A 224 -18.34 4.30 19.92
C GLN A 224 -18.24 5.11 18.63
N VAL A 225 -18.37 4.46 17.48
CA VAL A 225 -18.16 5.08 16.18
C VAL A 225 -19.34 5.96 15.81
N ARG A 226 -19.04 7.18 15.36
CA ARG A 226 -20.02 8.11 14.79
C ARG A 226 -20.43 7.67 13.39
N SER A 227 -19.43 7.38 12.56
CA SER A 227 -19.61 7.11 11.14
C SER A 227 -18.51 6.19 10.62
N PHE A 228 -18.89 5.35 9.65
CA PHE A 228 -17.95 4.56 8.88
C PHE A 228 -17.74 5.19 7.51
N TRP A 229 -16.49 5.24 7.06
CA TRP A 229 -16.13 5.82 5.76
C TRP A 229 -15.73 4.75 4.74
N ASP A 230 -15.97 5.03 3.46
CA ASP A 230 -15.61 4.18 2.33
C ASP A 230 -14.70 4.96 1.37
N GLY A 231 -13.55 4.40 1.01
CA GLY A 231 -12.48 5.10 0.31
C GLY A 231 -11.64 6.02 1.19
N THR A 232 -12.18 7.18 1.58
CA THR A 232 -11.46 8.21 2.35
C THR A 232 -12.25 8.67 3.58
N PRO A 233 -11.59 9.02 4.70
CA PRO A 233 -12.26 9.60 5.86
C PRO A 233 -13.11 10.83 5.52
N ASN A 234 -14.27 10.93 6.19
CA ASN A 234 -15.02 12.18 6.25
C ASN A 234 -14.56 12.98 7.48
N TYR A 235 -14.41 14.30 7.33
CA TYR A 235 -13.98 15.21 8.38
C TYR A 235 -15.17 16.00 8.93
N ASP A 236 -16.19 15.27 9.37
CA ASP A 236 -17.36 15.81 10.08
C ASP A 236 -16.87 16.65 11.28
N GLN A 237 -17.46 17.83 11.47
CA GLN A 237 -17.11 18.73 12.56
C GLN A 237 -17.27 18.07 13.94
N GLU A 238 -18.16 17.11 14.12
CA GLU A 238 -18.32 16.42 15.41
C GLU A 238 -17.22 15.40 15.71
N LEU A 239 -16.40 15.03 14.73
CA LEU A 239 -15.30 14.09 14.93
C LEU A 239 -14.13 14.75 15.65
N LEU A 240 -13.62 14.02 16.64
CA LEU A 240 -12.37 14.35 17.33
C LEU A 240 -11.25 13.40 16.92
N LEU A 241 -11.61 12.16 16.55
CA LEU A 241 -10.71 11.11 16.09
C LEU A 241 -11.20 10.54 14.76
N THR A 242 -10.29 10.20 13.87
CA THR A 242 -10.59 9.38 12.68
C THR A 242 -9.53 8.34 12.47
N SER A 243 -9.90 7.13 12.09
CA SER A 243 -8.94 6.26 11.42
C SER A 243 -8.62 6.80 10.01
N SER A 244 -7.40 6.59 9.56
CA SER A 244 -6.95 6.97 8.21
C SER A 244 -5.66 6.23 7.84
N TYR A 245 -5.41 6.11 6.54
CA TYR A 245 -4.12 5.67 5.99
C TYR A 245 -3.08 6.80 5.96
N GLY A 246 -3.47 8.03 6.29
CA GLY A 246 -2.60 9.21 6.40
C GLY A 246 -2.46 10.02 5.10
N VAL A 247 -2.80 9.45 3.95
CA VAL A 247 -2.61 10.07 2.63
C VAL A 247 -3.35 11.39 2.51
N GLU A 248 -4.60 11.42 2.98
CA GLU A 248 -5.49 12.57 2.84
C GLU A 248 -5.26 13.63 3.93
N ILE A 249 -4.47 13.33 4.96
CA ILE A 249 -4.27 14.23 6.10
C ILE A 249 -3.51 15.50 5.68
N ALA A 250 -2.54 15.36 4.77
CA ALA A 250 -1.77 16.50 4.26
C ALA A 250 -2.68 17.54 3.59
N GLU A 251 -3.61 17.08 2.74
CA GLU A 251 -4.59 17.95 2.09
C GLU A 251 -5.53 18.60 3.12
N GLN A 252 -6.01 17.84 4.08
CA GLN A 252 -6.93 18.34 5.11
C GLN A 252 -6.28 19.40 6.00
N ASN A 253 -5.00 19.23 6.33
CA ASN A 253 -4.25 20.22 7.07
C ASN A 253 -3.97 21.47 6.21
N ALA A 254 -3.76 21.32 4.90
CA ALA A 254 -3.65 22.46 3.98
C ALA A 254 -4.96 23.27 3.89
N GLN A 255 -6.12 22.65 4.12
CA GLN A 255 -7.43 23.30 4.18
C GLN A 255 -7.75 23.95 5.55
N GLY A 256 -6.78 24.01 6.47
CA GLY A 256 -6.94 24.60 7.80
C GLY A 256 -7.27 23.61 8.91
N GLY A 257 -7.31 22.31 8.59
CA GLY A 257 -7.30 21.25 9.59
C GLY A 257 -5.99 21.22 10.38
N LYS A 258 -6.03 20.56 11.55
CA LYS A 258 -4.83 20.25 12.33
C LYS A 258 -4.93 18.84 12.87
N TRP A 259 -4.87 17.87 11.95
CA TRP A 259 -4.93 16.45 12.25
C TRP A 259 -3.53 15.91 12.49
N GLU A 260 -3.35 15.26 13.64
CA GLU A 260 -2.08 14.69 14.05
C GLU A 260 -2.24 13.21 14.39
N TYR A 261 -1.23 12.42 14.06
CA TYR A 261 -1.20 10.99 14.36
C TYR A 261 -1.20 10.75 15.87
N VAL A 262 -1.98 9.77 16.32
CA VAL A 262 -2.04 9.33 17.72
C VAL A 262 -1.13 8.12 17.91
N TYR A 263 -0.14 8.27 18.79
CA TYR A 263 0.79 7.20 19.14
C TYR A 263 0.27 6.42 20.34
N PHE A 264 -0.18 5.20 20.09
CA PHE A 264 -0.59 4.27 21.14
C PHE A 264 0.59 3.48 21.68
N ASN A 265 0.55 3.13 22.97
CA ASN A 265 1.55 2.26 23.61
C ASN A 265 1.65 0.88 22.92
N GLU A 266 0.54 0.38 22.38
CA GLU A 266 0.48 -0.88 21.66
C GLU A 266 1.00 -0.78 20.22
N GLY A 267 1.36 0.41 19.74
CA GLY A 267 1.70 0.68 18.34
C GLY A 267 0.49 0.67 17.41
N SER A 268 0.73 0.62 16.10
CA SER A 268 -0.34 0.54 15.10
C SER A 268 0.03 -0.44 14.00
N THR A 269 -0.98 -1.08 13.41
CA THR A 269 -0.73 -1.96 12.28
C THR A 269 -0.31 -1.17 11.05
N VAL A 270 0.66 -1.68 10.33
CA VAL A 270 1.32 -1.01 9.21
C VAL A 270 1.17 -1.79 7.92
N TRP A 271 1.18 -1.05 6.83
CA TRP A 271 1.23 -1.58 5.48
C TRP A 271 2.50 -1.06 4.79
N LEU A 272 3.00 -1.85 3.85
CA LEU A 272 4.09 -1.48 2.97
C LEU A 272 3.64 -1.80 1.55
N ASP A 273 3.64 -0.80 0.69
CA ASP A 273 3.51 -1.01 -0.74
C ASP A 273 4.88 -1.21 -1.37
N THR A 274 4.85 -1.96 -2.47
CA THR A 274 6.05 -2.52 -3.09
C THR A 274 5.96 -2.43 -4.59
N ILE A 275 7.09 -2.25 -5.26
CA ILE A 275 7.21 -2.39 -6.71
C ILE A 275 7.49 -3.86 -7.01
N ASN A 276 6.72 -4.45 -7.92
CA ASN A 276 6.92 -5.84 -8.36
C ASN A 276 6.99 -5.91 -9.88
N PHE A 277 7.74 -6.89 -10.37
CA PHE A 277 7.85 -7.18 -11.79
C PHE A 277 7.06 -8.44 -12.14
N ALA A 278 6.19 -8.33 -13.15
CA ALA A 278 5.45 -9.47 -13.67
C ALA A 278 6.42 -10.50 -14.27
N LYS A 279 6.09 -11.79 -14.14
CA LYS A 279 6.99 -12.89 -14.49
C LYS A 279 7.36 -12.99 -15.96
N HIS A 280 6.58 -12.39 -16.86
CA HIS A 280 6.88 -12.38 -18.31
C HIS A 280 7.87 -11.29 -18.74
N LEU A 281 8.20 -10.32 -17.86
CA LEU A 281 9.18 -9.28 -18.18
C LEU A 281 10.55 -9.91 -18.46
N SER A 282 11.14 -9.59 -19.60
CA SER A 282 12.45 -10.08 -20.03
C SER A 282 13.11 -9.09 -21.00
N GLY A 283 14.39 -9.31 -21.30
CA GLY A 283 15.16 -8.51 -22.27
C GLY A 283 15.14 -7.02 -21.99
N THR A 284 15.08 -6.20 -23.05
CA THR A 284 15.07 -4.73 -22.97
C THR A 284 13.89 -4.18 -22.17
N LYS A 285 12.76 -4.89 -22.11
CA LYS A 285 11.60 -4.47 -21.32
C LYS A 285 11.84 -4.61 -19.82
N LEU A 286 12.51 -5.67 -19.38
CA LEU A 286 12.94 -5.83 -17.99
C LEU A 286 13.94 -4.75 -17.60
N GLU A 287 14.92 -4.46 -18.47
CA GLU A 287 15.88 -3.39 -18.22
C GLU A 287 15.20 -2.02 -18.06
N ALA A 288 14.21 -1.72 -18.90
CA ALA A 288 13.39 -0.51 -18.76
C ALA A 288 12.60 -0.51 -17.44
N ALA A 289 12.08 -1.66 -17.02
CA ALA A 289 11.38 -1.79 -15.75
C ALA A 289 12.28 -1.52 -14.54
N GLU A 290 13.53 -1.98 -14.57
CA GLU A 290 14.55 -1.69 -13.55
C GLU A 290 14.87 -0.19 -13.48
N ILE A 291 15.01 0.48 -14.63
CA ILE A 291 15.24 1.93 -14.69
C ILE A 291 14.07 2.71 -14.09
N VAL A 292 12.83 2.32 -14.44
CA VAL A 292 11.62 2.92 -13.88
C VAL A 292 11.55 2.68 -12.37
N ALA A 293 11.78 1.46 -11.90
CA ALA A 293 11.78 1.15 -10.46
C ALA A 293 12.83 1.97 -9.70
N ASN A 294 14.04 2.11 -10.26
CA ASN A 294 15.11 2.91 -9.68
C ASN A 294 14.73 4.38 -9.47
N TYR A 295 13.95 4.95 -10.40
CA TYR A 295 13.43 6.31 -10.27
C TYR A 295 12.49 6.44 -9.07
N PHE A 296 11.55 5.50 -8.91
CA PHE A 296 10.55 5.53 -7.82
C PHE A 296 11.14 5.33 -6.42
N ILE A 297 12.27 4.63 -6.31
CA ILE A 297 13.01 4.51 -5.03
C ILE A 297 14.08 5.60 -4.83
N GLY A 298 14.17 6.56 -5.74
CA GLY A 298 15.09 7.70 -5.66
C GLY A 298 14.59 8.81 -4.72
N LYS A 299 15.52 9.68 -4.30
CA LYS A 299 15.24 10.77 -3.34
C LYS A 299 14.02 11.60 -3.71
N THR A 300 13.89 12.05 -4.96
CA THR A 300 12.79 12.92 -5.40
C THR A 300 11.42 12.31 -5.13
N VAL A 301 11.20 11.08 -5.58
CA VAL A 301 9.90 10.41 -5.39
C VAL A 301 9.68 10.10 -3.91
N GLN A 302 10.71 9.61 -3.21
CA GLN A 302 10.59 9.26 -1.79
C GLN A 302 10.32 10.49 -0.89
N THR A 303 10.89 11.65 -1.20
CA THR A 303 10.55 12.93 -0.54
C THR A 303 9.11 13.33 -0.82
N ARG A 304 8.61 13.13 -2.04
CA ARG A 304 7.21 13.36 -2.39
C ARG A 304 6.28 12.45 -1.59
N LEU A 305 6.60 11.16 -1.44
CA LEU A 305 5.78 10.24 -0.64
C LEU A 305 5.61 10.72 0.80
N VAL A 306 6.68 11.22 1.42
CA VAL A 306 6.65 11.75 2.78
C VAL A 306 5.82 13.03 2.86
N ASN A 307 6.07 13.98 1.96
CA ASN A 307 5.51 15.33 2.07
C ASN A 307 4.08 15.47 1.54
N GLU A 308 3.74 14.73 0.49
CA GLU A 308 2.45 14.87 -0.21
C GLU A 308 1.47 13.74 0.13
N LEU A 309 1.97 12.53 0.38
CA LEU A 309 1.13 11.36 0.69
C LEU A 309 1.21 10.94 2.17
N GLY A 310 1.94 11.66 3.01
CA GLY A 310 2.06 11.33 4.44
C GLY A 310 2.62 9.93 4.72
N MET A 311 3.32 9.33 3.75
CA MET A 311 3.82 7.97 3.82
C MET A 311 5.24 7.93 4.41
N VAL A 312 5.60 6.76 4.94
CA VAL A 312 6.96 6.44 5.32
C VAL A 312 7.79 6.11 4.08
N SER A 313 8.87 6.86 3.89
CA SER A 313 9.91 6.56 2.90
C SER A 313 10.68 5.28 3.25
N THR A 314 10.98 4.47 2.24
CA THR A 314 11.74 3.23 2.37
C THR A 314 13.24 3.40 2.16
N THR A 315 13.69 4.61 1.83
CA THR A 315 15.09 4.95 1.56
C THR A 315 15.69 5.83 2.64
N ASN A 316 17.01 5.73 2.82
CA ASN A 316 17.79 6.62 3.69
C ASN A 316 18.20 7.94 3.02
N LEU A 317 17.69 8.23 1.81
CA LEU A 317 18.02 9.45 1.06
C LEU A 317 17.17 10.67 1.44
N VAL A 318 16.04 10.47 2.12
CA VAL A 318 15.15 11.56 2.54
C VAL A 318 15.69 12.25 3.78
N ASP A 319 15.44 13.55 3.91
CA ASP A 319 15.98 14.36 5.00
C ASP A 319 15.17 14.21 6.30
N ASN A 320 13.88 13.87 6.19
CA ASN A 320 12.96 13.64 7.29
C ASN A 320 11.97 12.51 6.97
N ASN A 321 11.50 11.82 8.00
CA ASN A 321 10.45 10.82 7.90
C ASN A 321 9.62 10.84 9.19
N PRO A 322 8.66 11.79 9.34
CA PRO A 322 8.08 12.14 10.63
C PRO A 322 7.50 10.97 11.43
N LEU A 323 6.89 9.97 10.77
CA LEU A 323 6.36 8.79 11.46
C LEU A 323 7.49 7.92 12.04
N LEU A 324 8.59 7.69 11.29
CA LEU A 324 9.76 6.96 11.80
C LEU A 324 10.58 7.78 12.80
N ASP A 325 10.68 9.10 12.60
CA ASP A 325 11.47 9.98 13.46
C ASP A 325 10.85 10.08 14.87
N ASN A 326 9.51 10.01 14.96
CA ASN A 326 8.78 10.00 16.22
C ASN A 326 8.62 8.60 16.83
N ASP A 327 8.62 7.55 15.99
CA ASP A 327 8.57 6.15 16.41
C ASP A 327 9.55 5.31 15.56
N PRO A 328 10.80 5.12 16.02
CA PRO A 328 11.81 4.33 15.29
C PRO A 328 11.39 2.87 15.05
N ASP A 329 10.46 2.35 15.86
CA ASP A 329 9.93 0.99 15.77
C ASP A 329 8.59 0.92 15.02
N PHE A 330 8.15 2.01 14.37
CA PHE A 330 6.87 2.10 13.65
C PHE A 330 6.69 0.95 12.64
N PHE A 331 7.75 0.59 11.92
CA PHE A 331 7.78 -0.58 11.01
C PHE A 331 8.29 -1.86 11.67
N SER A 332 7.83 -2.10 12.90
CA SER A 332 8.03 -3.37 13.58
C SER A 332 7.44 -4.53 12.78
N LYS A 333 8.21 -5.62 12.66
CA LYS A 333 7.86 -6.77 11.82
C LYS A 333 6.51 -7.39 12.19
N GLN A 334 6.16 -7.35 13.47
CA GLN A 334 4.93 -7.90 14.03
C GLN A 334 3.70 -7.04 13.73
N MET A 335 3.89 -5.80 13.27
CA MET A 335 2.80 -4.87 12.97
C MET A 335 2.40 -4.85 11.50
N PHE A 336 3.19 -5.44 10.60
CA PHE A 336 2.81 -5.54 9.20
C PHE A 336 1.56 -6.38 9.03
N TRP A 337 0.59 -5.87 8.27
CA TRP A 337 -0.58 -6.64 7.87
C TRP A 337 -0.19 -7.99 7.30
N GLN A 338 -0.88 -9.02 7.75
CA GLN A 338 -0.59 -10.39 7.39
C GLN A 338 -1.29 -10.77 6.09
N PRO A 339 -0.76 -11.76 5.33
CA PRO A 339 -1.51 -12.44 4.31
C PRO A 339 -2.56 -13.30 5.02
N TYR A 340 -3.74 -12.74 5.24
CA TYR A 340 -4.79 -13.39 6.01
C TYR A 340 -5.19 -14.73 5.39
N ASP A 341 -5.36 -15.75 6.24
CA ASP A 341 -6.01 -16.99 5.85
C ASP A 341 -7.48 -16.71 5.52
N LYS A 342 -8.00 -17.35 4.47
CA LYS A 342 -9.41 -17.14 4.05
C LYS A 342 -10.42 -17.46 5.17
N THR A 343 -10.11 -18.43 6.02
CA THR A 343 -10.96 -18.76 7.17
C THR A 343 -10.91 -17.66 8.23
N ALA A 344 -9.72 -17.11 8.50
CA ALA A 344 -9.57 -15.99 9.43
C ALA A 344 -10.31 -14.75 8.90
N ASP A 345 -10.15 -14.46 7.61
CA ASP A 345 -10.82 -13.37 6.91
C ASP A 345 -12.33 -13.45 7.06
N ASN A 346 -12.93 -14.60 6.70
CA ASN A 346 -14.37 -14.83 6.86
C ASN A 346 -14.83 -14.71 8.33
N ILE A 347 -14.02 -15.11 9.31
CA ILE A 347 -14.37 -14.97 10.73
C ILE A 347 -14.44 -13.48 11.09
N MET A 348 -13.45 -12.70 10.67
CA MET A 348 -13.40 -11.26 10.93
C MET A 348 -14.51 -10.50 10.22
N ASP A 349 -14.83 -10.87 8.97
CA ASP A 349 -15.96 -10.29 8.22
C ASP A 349 -17.28 -10.51 8.96
N ASN A 350 -17.58 -11.76 9.34
CA ASN A 350 -18.80 -12.07 10.11
C ASN A 350 -18.87 -11.29 11.43
N MET A 351 -17.72 -11.08 12.08
CA MET A 351 -17.67 -10.27 13.31
C MET A 351 -18.03 -8.82 13.05
N SER A 352 -17.47 -8.24 11.98
CA SER A 352 -17.73 -6.87 11.55
C SER A 352 -19.18 -6.69 11.13
N ASP A 353 -19.71 -7.60 10.30
CA ASP A 353 -21.09 -7.55 9.81
C ASP A 353 -22.10 -7.60 10.96
N THR A 354 -21.91 -8.52 11.90
CA THR A 354 -22.75 -8.61 13.11
C THR A 354 -22.72 -7.32 13.93
N ALA A 355 -21.55 -6.68 14.05
CA ALA A 355 -21.41 -5.42 14.78
C ALA A 355 -22.05 -4.24 14.02
N MET A 356 -21.96 -4.25 12.68
CA MET A 356 -22.56 -3.24 11.81
C MET A 356 -24.08 -3.29 11.85
N GLU A 357 -24.69 -4.48 11.75
CA GLU A 357 -26.14 -4.66 11.90
C GLU A 357 -26.64 -4.07 13.24
N ALA A 358 -25.92 -4.34 14.33
CA ALA A 358 -26.25 -3.80 15.64
C ALA A 358 -26.08 -2.27 15.74
N TYR A 359 -25.14 -1.70 15.00
CA TYR A 359 -24.92 -0.26 14.89
C TYR A 359 -26.07 0.41 14.12
N GLU A 360 -26.42 -0.13 12.94
CA GLU A 360 -27.48 0.42 12.07
C GLU A 360 -28.86 0.36 12.73
N HIS A 361 -29.18 -0.71 13.47
CA HIS A 361 -30.43 -0.82 14.22
C HIS A 361 -30.60 0.21 15.34
N LYS A 362 -29.53 0.82 15.83
CA LYS A 362 -29.58 1.91 16.84
C LYS A 362 -29.65 3.31 16.21
N ALA A 363 -29.31 3.44 14.93
CA ALA A 363 -29.29 4.71 14.23
C ALA A 363 -30.65 5.09 13.59
N LEU A 364 -31.55 4.12 13.47
CA LEU A 364 -32.98 4.27 13.14
C LEU A 364 -33.79 4.52 14.42
#